data_AF-A0A2M8CXB6-F1
#
_entry.id   AF-A0A2M8CXB6-F1
#
_cell.length_a   1.000
_cell.length_b   1.000
_cell.length_c   1.000
_cell.angle_alpha   90.00
_cell.angle_beta   90.00
_cell.angle_gamma   90.00
#
_symmetry.space_group_name_H-M   'P 1'
#
loop_
_entity.id
_entity.type
_entity.pdbx_description
1 polymer ?
#
loop_
_entity_poly.entity_id
_entity_poly.type
_entity_poly.pdbx_seq_one_letter_code
_entity_poly.pdbx_strand_id
1 'polypeptide(L)'
;MRAGIGVFVFLLISLISGFYAHQTEAAAGCGYNSHNDYICPGQVGAFPNDPFNTGVDIPRTSNSIGTIWSGGGIVNNPGSGGSSSPVSEPIPCDLAGDPYAQFLDHLKAREGVVNCVYRDSLGFPTVGVGHLVLPADGLSVGDCISDAQVDAFLQADAAKAWSAANSQASSVAGGSSPCFAVALGAVNYQLGTGWTSKFPNTWSLIQSEQYCEAANALEGTLWNRQTPVRVDDFQVALREEAASKGITC
;
A
#
# COMPACT_ATOMS: atom_id res chain seq x y z
N MET A 1 -29.25 29.32 -62.13
CA MET A 1 -28.66 27.98 -62.03
C MET A 1 -28.60 27.61 -60.55
N ARG A 2 -29.32 26.54 -60.15
CA ARG A 2 -29.24 25.67 -58.93
C ARG A 2 -28.94 26.35 -57.57
N ALA A 3 -29.93 26.57 -56.68
CA ALA A 3 -30.54 25.66 -55.66
C ALA A 3 -29.73 25.60 -54.35
N GLY A 4 -30.24 25.67 -53.10
CA GLY A 4 -31.56 25.85 -52.44
C GLY A 4 -31.28 26.25 -50.96
N ILE A 5 -32.02 27.14 -50.28
CA ILE A 5 -33.30 27.01 -49.54
C ILE A 5 -33.44 25.73 -48.69
N GLY A 6 -33.67 25.90 -47.38
CA GLY A 6 -34.75 25.15 -46.71
C GLY A 6 -34.41 24.47 -45.38
N VAL A 7 -34.94 25.05 -44.31
CA VAL A 7 -34.92 24.59 -42.91
C VAL A 7 -36.20 23.76 -42.62
N PHE A 8 -36.08 22.73 -41.76
CA PHE A 8 -37.10 22.10 -40.87
C PHE A 8 -38.17 21.08 -41.36
N VAL A 9 -38.08 19.88 -40.75
CA VAL A 9 -39.10 19.11 -39.96
C VAL A 9 -40.32 18.44 -40.64
N PHE A 10 -40.45 17.12 -40.43
CA PHE A 10 -41.59 16.35 -39.83
C PHE A 10 -41.36 14.84 -40.14
N LEU A 11 -41.04 14.01 -39.15
CA LEU A 11 -41.95 13.14 -38.39
C LEU A 11 -42.50 11.94 -39.19
N LEU A 12 -42.08 10.72 -38.83
CA LEU A 12 -42.89 9.51 -39.03
C LEU A 12 -42.79 8.64 -37.77
N ILE A 13 -43.97 8.46 -37.18
CA ILE A 13 -44.27 7.77 -35.92
C ILE A 13 -44.82 6.37 -36.24
N SER A 14 -44.51 5.43 -35.35
CA SER A 14 -45.34 4.32 -34.85
C SER A 14 -45.04 2.86 -35.24
N LEU A 15 -44.65 2.14 -34.17
CA LEU A 15 -45.18 0.86 -33.66
C LEU A 15 -44.73 -0.44 -34.33
N ILE A 16 -43.98 -1.26 -33.57
CA ILE A 16 -44.42 -2.58 -33.08
C ILE A 16 -43.63 -2.90 -31.79
N SER A 17 -44.37 -3.48 -30.84
CA SER A 17 -44.09 -3.67 -29.42
C SER A 17 -43.13 -4.82 -29.10
N GLY A 18 -42.39 -4.64 -28.00
CA GLY A 18 -42.17 -5.66 -26.98
C GLY A 18 -41.18 -6.78 -27.29
N PHE A 19 -39.92 -6.60 -26.89
CA PHE A 19 -39.11 -7.72 -26.41
C PHE A 19 -38.22 -7.25 -25.25
N TYR A 20 -38.61 -7.70 -24.07
CA TYR A 20 -37.84 -7.96 -22.85
C TYR A 20 -36.54 -7.19 -22.61
N ALA A 21 -36.53 -6.51 -21.46
CA ALA A 21 -35.34 -6.18 -20.71
C ALA A 21 -34.43 -7.41 -20.58
N HIS A 22 -33.27 -7.36 -21.23
CA HIS A 22 -32.11 -8.07 -20.70
C HIS A 22 -31.34 -7.07 -19.87
N GLN A 23 -31.58 -7.12 -18.55
CA GLN A 23 -30.51 -6.85 -17.61
C GLN A 23 -29.33 -7.73 -18.04
N THR A 24 -28.24 -7.12 -18.52
CA THR A 24 -26.97 -7.83 -18.52
C THR A 24 -26.56 -7.93 -17.07
N GLU A 25 -26.72 -9.14 -16.57
CA GLU A 25 -26.35 -9.68 -15.28
C GLU A 25 -25.24 -8.86 -14.61
N ALA A 26 -25.57 -8.32 -13.44
CA ALA A 26 -24.56 -7.97 -12.45
C ALA A 26 -23.57 -9.15 -12.37
N ALA A 27 -22.27 -8.86 -12.30
CA ALA A 27 -21.26 -9.83 -11.89
C ALA A 27 -21.65 -10.34 -10.49
N ALA A 28 -22.47 -11.39 -10.47
CA ALA A 28 -23.11 -11.89 -9.27
C ALA A 28 -22.06 -12.65 -8.46
N GLY A 29 -21.60 -12.02 -7.38
CA GLY A 29 -20.98 -12.74 -6.26
C GLY A 29 -19.74 -12.09 -5.67
N CYS A 30 -19.08 -11.17 -6.37
CA CYS A 30 -17.92 -10.49 -5.77
C CYS A 30 -18.39 -9.51 -4.68
N GLY A 31 -17.84 -9.65 -3.48
CA GLY A 31 -18.20 -8.80 -2.34
C GLY A 31 -17.20 -8.90 -1.20
N TYR A 32 -17.24 -7.91 -0.31
CA TYR A 32 -16.45 -7.92 0.91
C TYR A 32 -17.14 -8.80 1.97
N ASN A 33 -16.37 -9.68 2.63
CA ASN A 33 -16.87 -10.50 3.74
C ASN A 33 -16.89 -9.68 5.06
N SER A 34 -17.33 -10.30 6.16
CA SER A 34 -17.35 -9.69 7.50
C SER A 34 -15.96 -9.38 8.08
N HIS A 35 -14.90 -9.80 7.39
CA HIS A 35 -13.50 -9.52 7.72
C HIS A 35 -12.86 -8.53 6.72
N ASN A 36 -13.69 -7.93 5.84
CA ASN A 36 -13.29 -6.99 4.81
C ASN A 36 -12.31 -7.54 3.76
N ASP A 37 -12.35 -8.85 3.50
CA ASP A 37 -11.68 -9.47 2.35
C ASP A 37 -12.59 -9.39 1.12
N TYR A 38 -12.04 -9.01 -0.04
CA TYR A 38 -12.78 -9.06 -1.31
C TYR A 38 -12.80 -10.48 -1.87
N ILE A 39 -13.96 -11.14 -1.87
CA ILE A 39 -14.15 -12.54 -2.26
C ILE A 39 -15.11 -12.64 -3.44
N CYS A 40 -14.76 -13.44 -4.45
CA CYS A 40 -15.64 -13.82 -5.55
C CYS A 40 -15.90 -15.35 -5.53
N PRO A 41 -17.16 -15.83 -5.48
CA PRO A 41 -17.48 -17.26 -5.46
C PRO A 41 -17.15 -17.89 -6.81
N GLY A 42 -16.39 -19.00 -6.77
CA GLY A 42 -15.93 -19.74 -7.96
C GLY A 42 -14.42 -20.00 -8.00
N GLN A 43 -13.62 -19.34 -7.16
CA GLN A 43 -12.20 -19.65 -6.97
C GLN A 43 -11.96 -20.34 -5.63
N VAL A 44 -12.31 -21.63 -5.55
CA VAL A 44 -11.68 -22.49 -4.55
C VAL A 44 -10.27 -22.82 -5.06
N GLY A 45 -9.28 -22.05 -4.60
CA GLY A 45 -7.86 -22.45 -4.64
C GLY A 45 -7.18 -22.51 -6.01
N ALA A 46 -7.62 -21.77 -7.01
CA ALA A 46 -6.90 -21.68 -8.28
C ALA A 46 -6.93 -20.24 -8.80
N PHE A 47 -5.82 -19.53 -8.65
CA PHE A 47 -5.44 -18.47 -9.58
C PHE A 47 -4.73 -19.16 -10.76
N PRO A 48 -5.39 -19.37 -11.91
CA PRO A 48 -4.65 -19.75 -13.11
C PRO A 48 -3.92 -18.47 -13.54
N ASN A 49 -2.60 -18.45 -13.33
CA ASN A 49 -1.63 -17.35 -13.51
C ASN A 49 -1.17 -16.62 -12.23
N ASP A 50 -1.11 -17.29 -11.08
CA ASP A 50 -0.25 -16.86 -9.97
C ASP A 50 1.17 -17.45 -10.13
N PRO A 51 2.21 -16.62 -10.37
CA PRO A 51 3.59 -17.09 -10.49
C PRO A 51 4.20 -17.61 -9.18
N PHE A 52 3.50 -17.57 -8.04
CA PHE A 52 4.02 -18.01 -6.74
C PHE A 52 3.57 -19.41 -6.30
N ASN A 53 2.83 -20.16 -7.12
CA ASN A 53 2.53 -21.55 -6.82
C ASN A 53 3.67 -22.49 -7.28
N THR A 54 4.72 -22.59 -6.47
CA THR A 54 5.62 -23.76 -6.50
C THR A 54 5.66 -24.37 -5.11
N GLY A 55 4.91 -25.46 -4.93
CA GLY A 55 4.81 -26.15 -3.65
C GLY A 55 6.11 -26.86 -3.24
N VAL A 56 6.30 -26.98 -1.92
CA VAL A 56 6.54 -28.23 -1.16
C VAL A 56 6.10 -27.94 0.29
N ASP A 57 5.22 -28.76 0.84
CA ASP A 57 4.93 -28.78 2.29
C ASP A 57 6.15 -29.29 3.07
N ILE A 58 6.70 -28.48 3.99
CA ILE A 58 7.73 -28.95 4.95
C ILE A 58 7.13 -28.97 6.37
N PRO A 59 7.13 -30.13 7.06
CA PRO A 59 6.64 -30.25 8.43
C PRO A 59 7.53 -29.49 9.42
N ARG A 60 6.87 -28.82 10.37
CA ARG A 60 7.47 -27.94 11.38
C ARG A 60 8.12 -28.71 12.54
N THR A 61 9.10 -29.58 12.27
CA THR A 61 9.97 -30.17 13.29
C THR A 61 11.39 -30.44 12.77
N SER A 62 12.19 -29.40 12.61
CA SER A 62 13.65 -29.53 12.59
C SER A 62 14.30 -28.19 12.89
N ASN A 63 15.08 -28.15 13.97
CA ASN A 63 15.96 -27.04 14.35
C ASN A 63 17.02 -26.82 13.26
N SER A 64 16.67 -26.00 12.28
CA SER A 64 17.60 -25.40 11.34
C SER A 64 17.14 -23.97 11.15
N ILE A 65 17.81 -23.04 11.84
CA ILE A 65 17.59 -21.60 11.73
C ILE A 65 17.96 -21.20 10.29
N GLY A 66 16.94 -20.98 9.48
CA GLY A 66 17.01 -20.32 8.19
C GLY A 66 15.76 -19.47 8.06
N THR A 67 15.85 -18.23 8.52
CA THR A 67 14.72 -17.28 8.49
C THR A 67 14.49 -16.87 7.03
N ILE A 68 13.44 -17.42 6.43
CA ILE A 68 12.91 -16.95 5.14
C ILE A 68 12.14 -15.65 5.43
N TRP A 69 12.66 -14.52 4.96
CA TRP A 69 12.00 -13.21 5.07
C TRP A 69 11.28 -12.91 3.75
N SER A 70 9.97 -12.70 3.82
CA SER A 70 9.18 -12.13 2.73
C SER A 70 9.46 -10.63 2.64
N GLY A 71 10.55 -10.31 1.95
CA GLY A 71 11.15 -8.99 1.80
C GLY A 71 12.60 -9.21 1.39
N GLY A 72 12.85 -9.30 0.08
CA GLY A 72 14.09 -9.81 -0.49
C GLY A 72 15.34 -9.09 0.01
N GLY A 73 16.30 -9.85 0.54
CA GLY A 73 17.66 -9.39 0.80
C GLY A 73 18.39 -10.21 1.87
N ILE A 74 19.27 -11.11 1.45
CA ILE A 74 20.31 -11.66 2.35
C ILE A 74 21.37 -10.57 2.52
N VAL A 75 21.47 -9.98 3.70
CA VAL A 75 22.62 -9.14 4.07
C VAL A 75 23.66 -10.00 4.78
N ASN A 76 24.81 -10.20 4.15
CA ASN A 76 26.05 -10.47 4.88
C ASN A 76 26.67 -9.10 5.19
N ASN A 77 26.52 -8.62 6.42
CA ASN A 77 27.31 -7.50 6.92
C ASN A 77 28.45 -8.02 7.80
N PRO A 78 29.74 -7.92 7.39
CA PRO A 78 30.84 -8.22 8.27
C PRO A 78 31.18 -6.98 9.12
N GLY A 79 30.65 -6.97 10.35
CA GLY A 79 31.33 -6.34 11.49
C GLY A 79 30.90 -4.92 11.89
N SER A 80 30.10 -4.82 12.96
CA SER A 80 30.41 -4.03 14.15
C SER A 80 29.41 -4.40 15.24
N GLY A 81 29.91 -4.83 16.39
CA GLY A 81 29.10 -5.35 17.50
C GLY A 81 28.22 -4.29 18.15
N GLY A 82 26.93 -4.59 18.21
CA GLY A 82 25.94 -3.91 19.03
C GLY A 82 24.73 -4.84 19.21
N SER A 83 24.58 -5.38 20.40
CA SER A 83 23.40 -6.15 20.80
C SER A 83 22.22 -5.18 20.94
N SER A 84 21.27 -5.21 20.01
CA SER A 84 19.93 -4.66 20.24
C SER A 84 18.89 -5.54 19.58
N SER A 85 18.05 -6.12 20.42
CA SER A 85 16.61 -6.43 20.29
C SER A 85 15.98 -6.48 18.88
N PRO A 86 15.09 -7.45 18.60
CA PRO A 86 14.40 -7.54 17.31
C PRO A 86 13.53 -6.30 17.07
N VAL A 87 13.39 -5.97 15.79
CA VAL A 87 12.79 -4.77 15.16
C VAL A 87 11.27 -4.61 15.38
N SER A 88 10.76 -4.93 16.57
CA SER A 88 9.33 -5.06 16.89
C SER A 88 8.70 -3.84 17.57
N GLU A 89 9.42 -2.73 17.75
CA GLU A 89 8.80 -1.52 18.30
C GLU A 89 8.21 -0.66 17.17
N PRO A 90 7.01 -0.07 17.38
CA PRO A 90 6.45 0.91 16.47
C PRO A 90 7.41 2.08 16.29
N ILE A 91 7.50 2.63 15.08
CA ILE A 91 8.41 3.76 14.81
C ILE A 91 7.76 5.03 15.41
N PRO A 92 8.34 5.61 16.48
CA PRO A 92 7.75 6.76 17.13
C PRO A 92 7.81 7.98 16.20
N CYS A 93 6.76 8.80 16.22
CA CYS A 93 6.73 10.09 15.56
C CYS A 93 6.75 11.23 16.61
N ASP A 94 7.66 12.17 16.43
CA ASP A 94 7.79 13.40 17.19
C ASP A 94 6.91 14.50 16.56
N LEU A 95 5.90 14.95 17.31
CA LEU A 95 5.00 16.05 16.91
C LEU A 95 5.72 17.39 16.73
N ALA A 96 6.91 17.58 17.32
CA ALA A 96 7.72 18.79 17.17
C ALA A 96 8.73 18.72 16.01
N GLY A 97 8.94 17.53 15.44
CA GLY A 97 9.90 17.29 14.35
C GLY A 97 9.35 17.63 12.96
N ASP A 98 10.21 17.55 11.95
CA ASP A 98 9.80 17.65 10.54
C ASP A 98 9.06 16.36 10.13
N PRO A 99 7.76 16.42 9.80
CA PRO A 99 6.99 15.23 9.42
C PRO A 99 7.52 14.56 8.15
N TYR A 100 8.06 15.32 7.20
CA TYR A 100 8.57 14.72 5.97
C TYR A 100 9.85 13.92 6.22
N ALA A 101 10.78 14.46 7.00
CA ALA A 101 11.99 13.73 7.41
C ALA A 101 11.64 12.43 8.14
N GLN A 102 10.69 12.49 9.10
CA GLN A 102 10.22 11.32 9.84
C GLN A 102 9.54 10.28 8.95
N PHE A 103 8.82 10.72 7.91
CA PHE A 103 8.29 9.82 6.89
C PHE A 103 9.39 9.12 6.11
N LEU A 104 10.46 9.80 5.69
CA LEU A 104 11.59 9.16 5.02
C LEU A 104 12.30 8.16 5.94
N ASP A 105 12.46 8.49 7.23
CA ASP A 105 13.05 7.59 8.23
C ASP A 105 12.16 6.35 8.47
N HIS A 106 10.84 6.53 8.49
CA HIS A 106 9.89 5.42 8.56
C HIS A 106 10.07 4.47 7.37
N LEU A 107 10.18 5.00 6.16
CA LEU A 107 10.41 4.18 4.96
C LEU A 107 11.75 3.44 5.03
N LYS A 108 12.85 4.12 5.41
CA LYS A 108 14.16 3.48 5.59
C LYS A 108 14.11 2.33 6.59
N ALA A 109 13.40 2.49 7.70
CA ALA A 109 13.29 1.46 8.73
C ALA A 109 12.44 0.24 8.31
N ARG A 110 11.43 0.41 7.45
CA ARG A 110 10.52 -0.67 7.02
C ARG A 110 10.86 -1.31 5.68
N GLU A 111 11.56 -0.60 4.81
CA GLU A 111 12.05 -1.12 3.52
C GLU A 111 13.51 -1.58 3.60
N GLY A 112 14.31 -0.99 4.50
CA GLY A 112 15.75 -1.18 4.55
C GLY A 112 16.51 -0.27 3.56
N VAL A 113 17.84 -0.29 3.65
CA VAL A 113 18.73 0.49 2.79
C VAL A 113 19.80 -0.41 2.20
N VAL A 114 19.92 -0.44 0.87
CA VAL A 114 20.96 -1.20 0.15
C VAL A 114 21.67 -0.29 -0.85
N ASN A 115 22.91 0.12 -0.52
CA ASN A 115 23.65 1.09 -1.33
C ASN A 115 24.17 0.55 -2.66
N CYS A 116 24.12 -0.76 -2.90
CA CYS A 116 24.59 -1.36 -4.15
C CYS A 116 23.44 -2.04 -4.89
N VAL A 117 23.41 -1.90 -6.21
CA VAL A 117 22.33 -2.40 -7.06
C VAL A 117 22.28 -3.93 -6.95
N TYR A 118 21.12 -4.44 -6.54
CA TYR A 118 20.82 -5.87 -6.42
C TYR A 118 19.66 -6.24 -7.36
N ARG A 119 19.34 -7.54 -7.45
CA ARG A 119 18.10 -7.98 -8.11
C ARG A 119 17.05 -8.26 -7.07
N ASP A 120 15.88 -7.65 -7.20
CA ASP A 120 14.73 -7.93 -6.34
C ASP A 120 14.17 -9.35 -6.57
N SER A 121 13.11 -9.71 -5.85
CA SER A 121 12.44 -11.01 -5.98
C SER A 121 11.83 -11.27 -7.36
N LEU A 122 11.61 -10.22 -8.16
CA LEU A 122 11.11 -10.29 -9.53
C LEU A 122 12.25 -10.24 -10.57
N GLY A 123 13.50 -10.11 -10.12
CA GLY A 123 14.70 -10.08 -10.93
C GLY A 123 15.05 -8.69 -11.48
N PHE A 124 14.36 -7.63 -11.07
CA PHE A 124 14.62 -6.26 -11.52
C PHE A 124 15.78 -5.63 -10.74
N PRO A 125 16.60 -4.78 -11.39
CA PRO A 125 17.67 -4.06 -10.72
C PRO A 125 17.10 -3.02 -9.74
N THR A 126 17.53 -3.05 -8.50
CA THR A 126 16.99 -2.22 -7.40
C THR A 126 18.13 -1.70 -6.53
N VAL A 127 18.00 -0.48 -5.97
CA VAL A 127 19.00 0.13 -5.09
C VAL A 127 18.36 1.04 -4.04
N GLY A 128 19.12 1.47 -3.05
CA GLY A 128 18.68 2.39 -2.01
C GLY A 128 17.56 1.79 -1.16
N VAL A 129 16.44 2.51 -1.07
CA VAL A 129 15.25 2.15 -0.31
C VAL A 129 14.18 1.60 -1.27
N GLY A 130 14.53 0.54 -2.01
CA GLY A 130 13.61 -0.10 -2.95
C GLY A 130 13.43 0.61 -4.29
N HIS A 131 14.35 1.52 -4.67
CA HIS A 131 14.28 2.24 -5.95
C HIS A 131 14.52 1.29 -7.12
N LEU A 132 13.55 1.18 -8.03
CA LEU A 132 13.68 0.44 -9.28
C LEU A 132 14.61 1.19 -10.23
N VAL A 133 15.77 0.61 -10.54
CA VAL A 133 16.75 1.22 -11.44
C VAL A 133 16.19 1.27 -12.86
N LEU A 134 16.09 2.47 -13.40
CA LEU A 134 15.67 2.77 -14.77
C LEU A 134 16.91 3.01 -15.66
N PRO A 135 16.77 2.90 -16.99
CA PRO A 135 17.88 3.19 -17.90
C PRO A 135 18.47 4.61 -17.76
N ALA A 136 17.66 5.57 -17.31
CA ALA A 136 18.08 6.95 -17.12
C ALA A 136 19.04 7.14 -15.92
N ASP A 137 19.04 6.21 -14.96
CA ASP A 137 19.90 6.30 -13.77
C ASP A 137 21.35 5.93 -14.11
N GLY A 138 21.57 5.20 -15.21
CA GLY A 138 22.91 4.80 -15.66
C GLY A 138 23.60 3.80 -14.74
N LEU A 139 22.83 3.06 -13.94
CA LEU A 139 23.34 2.07 -12.97
C LEU A 139 23.12 0.64 -13.47
N SER A 140 24.05 -0.25 -13.12
CA SER A 140 24.01 -1.68 -13.38
C SER A 140 24.10 -2.48 -12.08
N VAL A 141 23.66 -3.75 -12.11
CA VAL A 141 23.80 -4.65 -10.95
C VAL A 141 25.25 -4.71 -10.49
N GLY A 142 25.48 -4.45 -9.20
CA GLY A 142 26.81 -4.37 -8.59
C GLY A 142 27.36 -2.95 -8.44
N ASP A 143 26.83 -1.95 -9.14
CA ASP A 143 27.20 -0.55 -8.92
C ASP A 143 26.72 -0.08 -7.54
N CYS A 144 27.50 0.77 -6.88
CA CYS A 144 27.13 1.33 -5.59
C CYS A 144 26.96 2.85 -5.68
N ILE A 145 26.00 3.37 -4.91
CA ILE A 145 25.66 4.79 -4.84
C ILE A 145 25.96 5.34 -3.43
N SER A 146 26.20 6.65 -3.37
CA SER A 146 26.37 7.37 -2.10
C SER A 146 25.06 7.48 -1.32
N ASP A 147 25.14 7.71 -0.01
CA ASP A 147 23.95 7.96 0.82
C ASP A 147 23.13 9.17 0.32
N ALA A 148 23.80 10.20 -0.21
CA ALA A 148 23.12 11.34 -0.81
C ALA A 148 22.30 10.96 -2.06
N GLN A 149 22.77 9.98 -2.85
CA GLN A 149 22.01 9.45 -3.98
C GLN A 149 20.86 8.56 -3.51
N VAL A 150 21.06 7.75 -2.46
CA VAL A 150 19.98 6.98 -1.81
C VAL A 150 18.86 7.92 -1.36
N ASP A 151 19.22 9.01 -0.66
CA ASP A 151 18.26 10.00 -0.17
C ASP A 151 17.55 10.72 -1.33
N ALA A 152 18.27 11.05 -2.40
CA ALA A 152 17.67 11.68 -3.57
C ALA A 152 16.64 10.76 -4.27
N PHE A 153 16.97 9.48 -4.46
CA PHE A 153 16.03 8.50 -5.03
C PHE A 153 14.83 8.30 -4.12
N LEU A 154 15.05 8.12 -2.81
CA LEU A 154 13.97 7.94 -1.85
C LEU A 154 13.02 9.16 -1.87
N GLN A 155 13.55 10.38 -1.84
CA GLN A 155 12.72 11.59 -1.89
C GLN A 155 11.88 11.66 -3.17
N ALA A 156 12.46 11.30 -4.32
CA ALA A 156 11.74 11.29 -5.59
C ALA A 156 10.61 10.25 -5.59
N ASP A 157 10.88 9.02 -5.16
CA ASP A 157 9.92 7.93 -5.13
C ASP A 157 8.80 8.17 -4.10
N ALA A 158 9.14 8.78 -2.97
CA ALA A 158 8.22 9.02 -1.86
C ALA A 158 7.28 10.22 -2.09
N ALA A 159 7.61 11.12 -3.02
CA ALA A 159 6.89 12.38 -3.24
C ALA A 159 5.38 12.18 -3.50
N LYS A 160 5.02 11.20 -4.33
CA LYS A 160 3.61 10.91 -4.65
C LYS A 160 2.85 10.37 -3.43
N ALA A 161 3.49 9.50 -2.66
CA ALA A 161 2.91 8.93 -1.45
C ALA A 161 2.68 10.01 -0.38
N TRP A 162 3.67 10.90 -0.18
CA TRP A 162 3.57 12.02 0.75
C TRP A 162 2.49 13.03 0.36
N SER A 163 2.40 13.39 -0.91
CA SER A 163 1.37 14.32 -1.40
C SER A 163 -0.04 13.77 -1.19
N ALA A 164 -0.24 12.48 -1.47
CA ALA A 164 -1.51 11.80 -1.22
C ALA A 164 -1.83 11.72 0.28
N ALA A 165 -0.83 11.46 1.13
CA ALA A 165 -0.99 11.39 2.57
C ALA A 165 -1.45 12.72 3.16
N ASN A 166 -0.82 13.83 2.76
CA ASN A 166 -1.26 15.17 3.20
C ASN A 166 -2.68 15.51 2.74
N SER A 167 -3.04 15.11 1.51
CA SER A 167 -4.40 15.30 0.99
C SER A 167 -5.42 14.48 1.78
N GLN A 168 -5.10 13.22 2.08
CA GLN A 168 -5.92 12.33 2.90
C GLN A 168 -6.06 12.86 4.32
N ALA A 169 -4.95 13.19 4.98
CA ALA A 169 -4.88 13.76 6.33
C ALA A 169 -5.73 15.04 6.47
N SER A 170 -5.71 15.90 5.45
CA SER A 170 -6.52 17.14 5.41
C SER A 170 -8.01 16.88 5.14
N SER A 171 -8.36 15.72 4.59
CA SER A 171 -9.75 15.36 4.28
C SER A 171 -10.49 14.70 5.44
N VAL A 172 -9.77 14.29 6.48
CA VAL A 172 -10.38 13.69 7.69
C VAL A 172 -11.08 14.77 8.50
N ALA A 173 -12.25 14.45 9.05
CA ALA A 173 -12.99 15.35 9.92
C ALA A 173 -12.13 15.78 11.12
N GLY A 174 -12.25 17.05 11.50
CA GLY A 174 -11.47 17.63 12.62
C GLY A 174 -9.97 17.77 12.34
N GLY A 175 -9.51 17.57 11.10
CA GLY A 175 -8.09 17.54 10.74
C GLY A 175 -7.37 16.32 11.31
N SER A 176 -6.07 16.21 11.11
CA SER A 176 -5.27 15.15 11.72
C SER A 176 -3.88 15.62 12.14
N SER A 177 -3.21 14.85 12.99
CA SER A 177 -1.86 15.16 13.42
C SER A 177 -0.83 15.00 12.28
N PRO A 178 0.31 15.72 12.34
CA PRO A 178 1.40 15.51 11.40
C PRO A 178 1.93 14.06 11.41
N CYS A 179 1.88 13.40 12.57
CA CYS A 179 2.27 12.00 12.71
C CYS A 179 1.33 11.03 12.00
N PHE A 180 0.03 11.35 11.96
CA PHE A 180 -0.90 10.57 11.16
C PHE A 180 -0.63 10.70 9.65
N ALA A 181 -0.19 11.87 9.19
CA ALA A 181 0.27 12.04 7.81
C ALA A 181 1.51 11.18 7.50
N VAL A 182 2.44 11.01 8.44
CA VAL A 182 3.58 10.07 8.32
C VAL A 182 3.09 8.64 8.08
N ALA A 183 2.16 8.17 8.91
CA ALA A 183 1.63 6.81 8.80
C ALA A 183 0.85 6.59 7.48
N LEU A 184 0.00 7.54 7.09
CA LEU A 184 -0.67 7.52 5.78
C LEU A 184 0.34 7.52 4.62
N GLY A 185 1.45 8.25 4.76
CA GLY A 185 2.56 8.24 3.81
C GLY A 185 3.14 6.85 3.61
N ALA A 186 3.43 6.14 4.71
CA ALA A 186 3.95 4.78 4.67
C ALA A 186 2.96 3.80 4.00
N VAL A 187 1.66 3.90 4.32
CA VAL A 187 0.62 3.10 3.67
C VAL A 187 0.52 3.41 2.18
N ASN A 188 0.55 4.69 1.79
CA ASN A 188 0.51 5.10 0.38
C ASN A 188 1.74 4.62 -0.39
N TYR A 189 2.92 4.59 0.23
CA TYR A 189 4.15 4.10 -0.38
C TYR A 189 4.07 2.58 -0.65
N GLN A 190 3.61 1.81 0.35
CA GLN A 190 3.51 0.36 0.24
C GLN A 190 2.37 -0.11 -0.69
N LEU A 191 1.16 0.40 -0.49
CA LEU A 191 -0.06 -0.13 -1.13
C LEU A 191 -0.51 0.68 -2.35
N GLY A 192 0.13 1.83 -2.58
CA GLY A 192 -0.27 2.85 -3.54
C GLY A 192 -1.33 3.81 -2.98
N THR A 193 -1.44 4.98 -3.59
CA THR A 193 -2.34 6.07 -3.15
C THR A 193 -3.83 5.73 -3.22
N GLY A 194 -4.19 4.65 -3.92
CA GLY A 194 -5.56 4.11 -4.03
C GLY A 194 -5.91 3.05 -2.98
N TRP A 195 -5.10 2.88 -1.93
CA TRP A 195 -5.34 1.87 -0.89
C TRP A 195 -6.71 2.01 -0.21
N THR A 196 -7.25 3.24 -0.14
CA THR A 196 -8.58 3.51 0.44
C THR A 196 -9.69 2.75 -0.29
N SER A 197 -9.55 2.47 -1.59
CA SER A 197 -10.46 1.61 -2.35
C SER A 197 -10.29 0.12 -2.04
N LYS A 198 -9.10 -0.30 -1.57
CA LYS A 198 -8.82 -1.66 -1.11
C LYS A 198 -9.32 -1.91 0.32
N PHE A 199 -9.36 -0.85 1.14
CA PHE A 199 -9.82 -0.87 2.53
C PHE A 199 -10.93 0.17 2.78
N PRO A 200 -12.08 0.08 2.08
CA PRO A 200 -13.12 1.10 2.15
C PRO A 200 -13.74 1.23 3.55
N ASN A 201 -13.88 0.12 4.27
CA ASN A 201 -14.37 0.12 5.65
C ASN A 201 -13.42 0.88 6.58
N THR A 202 -12.13 0.54 6.58
CA THR A 202 -11.11 1.22 7.41
C THR A 202 -11.05 2.71 7.07
N TRP A 203 -11.09 3.08 5.80
CA TRP A 203 -11.08 4.48 5.39
C TRP A 203 -12.34 5.24 5.85
N SER A 204 -13.52 4.62 5.75
CA SER A 204 -14.78 5.20 6.24
C SER A 204 -14.75 5.45 7.76
N LEU A 205 -14.16 4.53 8.54
CA LEU A 205 -13.97 4.68 9.98
C LEU A 205 -13.04 5.86 10.30
N ILE A 206 -11.90 5.96 9.58
CA ILE A 206 -10.96 7.11 9.71
C ILE A 206 -11.68 8.43 9.42
N GLN A 207 -12.42 8.52 8.32
CA GLN A 207 -13.16 9.74 7.96
C GLN A 207 -14.20 10.16 9.00
N SER A 208 -14.69 9.20 9.79
CA SER A 208 -15.67 9.41 10.86
C SER A 208 -15.04 9.54 12.25
N GLU A 209 -13.71 9.72 12.33
CA GLU A 209 -12.93 9.80 13.56
C GLU A 209 -13.01 8.54 14.47
N GLN A 210 -13.43 7.40 13.91
CA GLN A 210 -13.50 6.11 14.61
C GLN A 210 -12.17 5.36 14.49
N TYR A 211 -11.11 5.97 15.03
CA TYR A 211 -9.74 5.47 14.84
C TYR A 211 -9.46 4.14 15.56
N CYS A 212 -10.07 3.91 16.73
CA CYS A 212 -9.92 2.65 17.46
C CYS A 212 -10.51 1.48 16.67
N GLU A 213 -11.71 1.67 16.12
CA GLU A 213 -12.39 0.70 15.25
C GLU A 213 -11.63 0.51 13.94
N ALA A 214 -11.09 1.60 13.36
CA ALA A 214 -10.25 1.51 12.16
C ALA A 214 -9.01 0.65 12.41
N ALA A 215 -8.35 0.79 13.57
CA ALA A 215 -7.21 -0.04 13.93
C ALA A 215 -7.62 -1.51 14.04
N ASN A 216 -8.70 -1.81 14.75
CA ASN A 216 -9.18 -3.19 14.92
C ASN A 216 -9.63 -3.81 13.59
N ALA A 217 -10.19 -3.02 12.67
CA ALA A 217 -10.62 -3.50 11.35
C ALA A 217 -9.47 -3.98 10.45
N LEU A 218 -8.21 -3.68 10.79
CA LEU A 218 -7.03 -4.14 10.07
C LEU A 218 -6.52 -5.50 10.57
N GLU A 219 -6.98 -5.97 11.73
CA GLU A 219 -6.58 -7.25 12.30
C GLU A 219 -7.03 -8.41 11.41
N GLY A 220 -6.12 -9.36 11.18
CA GLY A 220 -6.43 -10.58 10.43
C GLY A 220 -6.63 -10.42 8.92
N THR A 221 -6.59 -9.19 8.39
CA THR A 221 -6.62 -8.88 6.96
C THR A 221 -5.46 -9.55 6.21
N LEU A 222 -5.60 -9.74 4.89
CA LEU A 222 -4.50 -10.25 4.07
C LEU A 222 -3.23 -9.38 4.17
N TRP A 223 -3.39 -8.05 4.24
CA TRP A 223 -2.26 -7.12 4.43
C TRP A 223 -1.56 -7.37 5.77
N ASN A 224 -2.32 -7.58 6.86
CA ASN A 224 -1.76 -7.93 8.16
C ASN A 224 -0.99 -9.27 8.10
N ARG A 225 -1.55 -10.29 7.44
CA ARG A 225 -0.87 -11.59 7.33
C ARG A 225 0.42 -11.53 6.51
N GLN A 226 0.46 -10.69 5.48
CA GLN A 226 1.62 -10.57 4.59
C GLN A 226 2.71 -9.66 5.15
N THR A 227 2.33 -8.53 5.76
CA THR A 227 3.27 -7.54 6.31
C THR A 227 2.81 -7.05 7.69
N PRO A 228 2.85 -7.93 8.72
CA PRO A 228 2.22 -7.66 10.02
C PRO A 228 2.81 -6.44 10.72
N VAL A 229 4.12 -6.23 10.62
CA VAL A 229 4.80 -5.09 11.26
C VAL A 229 4.32 -3.75 10.70
N ARG A 230 4.08 -3.65 9.39
CA ARG A 230 3.61 -2.40 8.75
C ARG A 230 2.14 -2.12 9.08
N VAL A 231 1.35 -3.18 9.27
CA VAL A 231 -0.02 -3.02 9.75
C VAL A 231 -0.03 -2.59 11.21
N ASP A 232 0.83 -3.17 12.04
CA ASP A 232 0.97 -2.78 13.45
C ASP A 232 1.35 -1.29 13.59
N ASP A 233 2.32 -0.80 12.80
CA ASP A 233 2.64 0.63 12.76
C ASP A 233 1.41 1.50 12.46
N PHE A 234 0.62 1.11 11.47
CA PHE A 234 -0.56 1.89 11.08
C PHE A 234 -1.66 1.80 12.15
N GLN A 235 -1.83 0.64 12.79
CA GLN A 235 -2.75 0.47 13.92
C GLN A 235 -2.33 1.31 15.13
N VAL A 236 -1.05 1.40 15.43
CA VAL A 236 -0.52 2.28 16.49
C VAL A 236 -0.77 3.74 16.14
N ALA A 237 -0.45 4.17 14.92
CA ALA A 237 -0.70 5.55 14.50
C ALA A 237 -2.20 5.93 14.55
N LEU A 238 -3.10 5.01 14.23
CA LEU A 238 -4.54 5.21 14.40
C LEU A 238 -4.91 5.41 15.88
N ARG A 239 -4.39 4.59 16.78
CA ARG A 239 -4.66 4.71 18.23
C ARG A 239 -4.06 6.00 18.82
N GLU A 240 -2.88 6.41 18.37
CA GLU A 240 -2.26 7.68 18.75
C GLU A 240 -3.05 8.90 18.22
N GLU A 241 -3.57 8.82 16.99
CA GLU A 241 -4.44 9.85 16.44
C GLU A 241 -5.73 9.99 17.26
N ALA A 242 -6.34 8.87 17.68
CA ALA A 242 -7.46 8.87 18.61
C ALA A 242 -7.09 9.56 19.94
N ALA A 243 -5.96 9.20 20.54
CA ALA A 243 -5.49 9.78 21.79
C ALA A 243 -5.25 11.29 21.67
N SER A 244 -4.69 11.76 20.54
CA SER A 244 -4.47 13.19 20.26
C SER A 244 -5.77 14.01 20.24
N LYS A 245 -6.90 13.35 19.97
CA LYS A 245 -8.25 13.92 19.94
C LYS A 245 -9.03 13.65 21.24
N GLY A 246 -8.40 13.06 22.25
CA GLY A 246 -9.04 12.71 23.53
C GLY A 246 -9.99 11.51 23.45
N ILE A 247 -9.87 10.68 22.40
CA ILE A 247 -10.62 9.43 22.24
C ILE A 247 -9.84 8.30 22.91
N THR A 248 -10.52 7.46 23.70
CA THR A 248 -9.90 6.31 24.37
C THR A 248 -10.15 5.03 23.59
N CYS A 249 -9.06 4.35 23.23
CA CYS A 249 -9.02 2.95 22.85
C CYS A 249 -8.55 2.13 24.07
#